data_AF-A0A2V9H3M0-F1
#
_entry.id   AF-A0A2V9H3M0-F1
#
_cell.length_a   1.000
_cell.length_b   1.000
_cell.length_c   1.000
_cell.angle_alpha   90.00
_cell.angle_beta   90.00
_cell.angle_gamma   90.00
#
_symmetry.space_group_name_H-M   'P 1'
#
loop_
_entity.id
_entity.type
_entity.pdbx_description
1 polymer ?
#
loop_
_entity_poly.entity_id
_entity_poly.type
_entity_poly.pdbx_seq_one_letter_code
_entity_poly.pdbx_strand_id
1 'polypeptide(L)'
;MSAEATGRAPMMPLRDLVRLYRSHAGNFGEPVALSAFGLTNAETGRLFSGYDEDYHISRFFQFSEGAGEKFSINGIPATHVSLDPEIETIL
;
A
#
# COMPACT_ATOMS: atom_id res chain seq x y z
N MET A 1 -25.84 -8.36 13.51
CA MET A 1 -24.49 -8.92 13.67
C MET A 1 -23.54 -7.83 13.23
N SER A 2 -22.91 -7.17 14.20
CA SER A 2 -22.08 -5.99 14.00
C SER A 2 -20.71 -6.45 13.50
N ALA A 3 -20.31 -6.02 12.30
CA ALA A 3 -18.99 -6.34 11.77
C ALA A 3 -17.94 -5.75 12.71
N GLU A 4 -17.13 -6.65 13.23
CA GLU A 4 -16.14 -6.45 14.26
C GLU A 4 -15.09 -5.43 13.80
N ALA A 5 -14.79 -4.47 14.67
CA ALA A 5 -13.69 -3.55 14.49
C ALA A 5 -12.37 -4.34 14.52
N THR A 6 -11.92 -4.80 13.36
CA THR A 6 -10.56 -5.31 13.18
C THR A 6 -9.59 -4.21 13.64
N GLY A 7 -8.78 -4.56 14.63
CA GLY A 7 -7.90 -3.65 15.35
C GLY A 7 -7.13 -2.74 14.40
N ARG A 8 -7.40 -1.43 14.51
CA ARG A 8 -6.57 -0.40 13.90
C ARG A 8 -5.19 -0.50 14.54
N ALA A 9 -4.28 -1.22 13.90
CA ALA A 9 -2.85 -0.93 13.96
C ALA A 9 -2.68 0.59 13.69
N PRO A 10 -1.56 1.24 14.07
CA PRO A 10 -1.31 2.61 13.66
C PRO A 10 -1.24 2.66 12.12
N MET A 11 -2.39 2.84 11.49
CA MET A 11 -2.54 2.91 10.05
C MET A 11 -1.93 4.25 9.68
N MET A 12 -0.73 4.22 9.07
CA MET A 12 -0.22 5.36 8.33
C MET A 12 -1.36 5.85 7.43
N PRO A 13 -1.88 7.07 7.59
CA PRO A 13 -3.05 7.51 6.84
C PRO A 13 -2.72 7.59 5.35
N LEU A 14 -3.72 7.37 4.49
CA LEU A 14 -3.54 7.25 3.04
C LEU A 14 -2.76 8.44 2.45
N ARG A 15 -3.07 9.66 2.93
CA ARG A 15 -2.38 10.88 2.52
C ARG A 15 -0.88 10.84 2.81
N ASP A 16 -0.46 10.31 3.96
CA ASP A 16 0.97 10.21 4.29
C ASP A 16 1.65 9.09 3.48
N LEU A 17 0.94 7.99 3.19
CA LEU A 17 1.44 6.96 2.29
C LEU A 17 1.66 7.51 0.87
N VAL A 18 0.70 8.25 0.31
CA VAL A 18 0.84 8.85 -1.04
C VAL A 18 1.97 9.87 -1.08
N ARG A 19 2.16 10.65 -0.01
CA ARG A 19 3.29 11.56 0.12
C ARG A 19 4.64 10.82 0.11
N LEU A 20 4.76 9.74 0.88
CA LEU A 20 5.96 8.91 0.89
C LEU A 20 6.20 8.26 -0.47
N TYR A 21 5.17 7.69 -1.08
CA TYR A 21 5.25 7.13 -2.42
C TYR A 21 5.80 8.16 -3.42
N ARG A 22 5.23 9.37 -3.48
CA ARG A 22 5.75 10.43 -4.38
C ARG A 22 7.19 10.83 -4.10
N SER A 23 7.60 10.81 -2.83
CA SER A 23 8.99 11.08 -2.46
C SER A 23 9.98 10.03 -3.00
N HIS A 24 9.51 8.81 -3.31
CA HIS A 24 10.34 7.72 -3.86
C HIS A 24 10.15 7.55 -5.37
N ALA A 25 8.92 7.62 -5.86
CA ALA A 25 8.54 7.34 -7.25
C ALA A 25 8.91 8.47 -8.21
N GLY A 26 8.96 9.72 -7.72
CA GLY A 26 9.01 10.93 -8.55
C GLY A 26 7.65 11.21 -9.20
N ASN A 27 7.13 10.27 -9.99
CA ASN A 27 5.83 10.33 -10.67
C ASN A 27 4.92 9.15 -10.30
N PHE A 28 3.60 9.33 -10.44
CA PHE A 28 2.64 8.24 -10.36
C PHE A 28 2.82 7.23 -11.50
N GLY A 29 2.41 5.98 -11.26
CA GLY A 29 2.61 4.84 -12.16
C GLY A 29 3.96 4.13 -11.99
N GLU A 30 4.97 4.81 -11.42
CA GLU A 30 6.29 4.21 -11.23
C GLU A 30 6.30 3.21 -10.05
N PRO A 31 6.88 2.02 -10.24
CA PRO A 31 6.92 1.00 -9.20
C PRO A 31 7.91 1.37 -8.09
N VAL A 32 7.43 1.45 -6.86
CA VAL A 32 8.23 1.69 -5.66
C VAL A 32 8.33 0.40 -4.85
N ALA A 33 9.54 0.06 -4.41
CA ALA A 33 9.75 -1.09 -3.54
C ALA A 33 9.00 -0.93 -2.22
N LEU A 34 8.24 -1.95 -1.81
CA LEU A 34 7.49 -1.95 -0.55
C LEU A 34 8.40 -1.80 0.69
N SER A 35 9.67 -2.19 0.58
CA SER A 35 10.68 -1.99 1.62
C SER A 35 11.10 -0.51 1.79
N ALA A 36 10.88 0.34 0.77
CA ALA A 36 11.23 1.77 0.82
C ALA A 36 10.40 2.56 1.85
N PHE A 37 9.21 2.04 2.22
CA PHE A 37 8.34 2.66 3.22
C PHE A 37 8.89 2.52 4.66
N GLY A 38 10.00 1.80 4.86
CA GLY A 38 10.72 1.73 6.14
C GLY A 38 9.99 0.97 7.24
N LEU A 39 8.95 0.20 6.88
CA LEU A 39 8.17 -0.63 7.79
C LEU A 39 8.70 -2.06 7.79
N THR A 40 8.45 -2.80 8.87
CA THR A 40 8.78 -4.23 8.91
C THR A 40 7.90 -5.03 7.95
N ASN A 41 8.33 -6.23 7.56
CA ASN A 41 7.58 -7.09 6.65
C ASN A 41 6.10 -7.28 7.06
N ALA A 42 5.87 -7.55 8.36
CA ALA A 42 4.53 -7.73 8.90
C ALA A 42 3.70 -6.44 8.86
N GLU A 43 4.31 -5.29 9.16
CA GLU A 43 3.61 -4.00 9.16
C GLU A 43 3.29 -3.53 7.74
N THR A 44 4.22 -3.67 6.80
CA THR A 44 3.98 -3.42 5.37
C THR A 44 2.87 -4.32 4.86
N GLY A 45 2.93 -5.63 5.14
CA GLY A 45 1.90 -6.58 4.75
C GLY A 45 0.52 -6.15 5.24
N ARG A 46 0.38 -5.86 6.54
CA ARG A 46 -0.88 -5.41 7.14
C ARG A 46 -1.39 -4.09 6.56
N LEU A 47 -0.50 -3.11 6.39
CA LEU A 47 -0.87 -1.78 5.91
C LEU A 47 -1.44 -1.83 4.49
N PHE A 48 -0.71 -2.46 3.57
CA PHE A 48 -1.13 -2.55 2.18
C PHE A 48 -2.29 -3.53 1.98
N SER A 49 -2.39 -4.59 2.81
CA SER A 49 -3.56 -5.47 2.82
C SER A 49 -4.83 -4.68 3.17
N GLY A 50 -4.77 -3.82 4.21
CA GLY A 50 -5.92 -3.00 4.59
C GLY A 50 -6.35 -1.99 3.51
N TYR A 51 -5.41 -1.49 2.69
CA TYR A 51 -5.75 -0.66 1.53
C TYR A 51 -6.30 -1.46 0.35
N ASP A 52 -5.79 -2.67 0.16
CA ASP A 52 -6.26 -3.56 -0.89
C ASP A 52 -7.67 -4.15 -0.59
N GLU A 53 -8.05 -4.25 0.68
CA GLU A 53 -9.41 -4.65 1.09
C GLU A 53 -10.47 -3.58 0.80
N ASP A 54 -10.11 -2.29 0.79
CA ASP A 54 -11.05 -1.22 0.45
C ASP A 54 -11.05 -0.97 -1.06
N TYR A 55 -12.11 -1.40 -1.75
CA TYR A 55 -12.25 -1.22 -3.19
C TYR A 55 -12.12 0.25 -3.65
N HIS A 56 -12.53 1.23 -2.84
CA HIS A 56 -12.39 2.65 -3.21
C HIS A 56 -10.93 3.08 -3.27
N ILE A 57 -10.04 2.37 -2.57
CA ILE A 57 -8.61 2.65 -2.48
C ILE A 57 -7.81 1.69 -3.36
N SER A 58 -8.03 0.37 -3.24
CA SER A 58 -7.34 -0.70 -3.96
C SER A 58 -7.27 -0.48 -5.47
N ARG A 59 -8.32 0.10 -6.07
CA ARG A 59 -8.35 0.42 -7.51
C ARG A 59 -7.20 1.31 -7.99
N PHE A 60 -6.56 2.05 -7.09
CA PHE A 60 -5.41 2.92 -7.40
C PHE A 60 -4.06 2.26 -7.10
N PHE A 61 -4.04 1.07 -6.50
CA PHE A 61 -2.84 0.35 -6.12
C PHE A 61 -2.58 -0.78 -7.10
N GLN A 62 -1.39 -0.77 -7.70
CA GLN A 62 -0.93 -1.85 -8.55
C GLN A 62 0.27 -2.53 -7.91
N PHE A 63 0.05 -3.73 -7.38
CA PHE A 63 1.11 -4.55 -6.82
C PHE A 63 1.78 -5.37 -7.92
N SER A 64 3.10 -5.50 -7.83
CA SER A 64 3.89 -6.32 -8.74
C SER A 64 4.95 -7.10 -8.00
N GLU A 65 5.29 -8.27 -8.53
CA GLU A 65 6.40 -9.09 -8.05
C GLU A 65 7.61 -8.91 -8.99
N GLY A 66 8.78 -8.69 -8.39
CA GLY A 66 10.06 -8.55 -9.06
C GLY A 66 11.21 -8.91 -8.12
N ALA A 67 12.41 -8.37 -8.37
CA ALA A 67 13.54 -8.53 -7.46
C ALA A 67 13.31 -7.75 -6.14
N GLY A 68 13.87 -8.22 -5.03
CA GLY A 68 13.82 -7.52 -3.73
C GLY A 68 13.09 -8.30 -2.64
N GLU A 69 12.81 -7.60 -1.54
CA GLU A 69 12.11 -8.16 -0.38
C GLU A 69 10.63 -8.44 -0.71
N LYS A 70 10.16 -9.65 -0.40
CA LYS A 70 8.78 -10.10 -0.64
C LYS A 70 7.90 -9.82 0.57
N PHE A 71 6.74 -9.25 0.32
CA PHE A 71 5.69 -8.98 1.29
C PHE A 71 4.43 -9.72 0.89
N SER A 72 3.60 -10.08 1.87
CA SER A 72 2.30 -10.70 1.63
C SER A 72 1.20 -9.66 1.78
N ILE A 73 0.55 -9.32 0.66
CA ILE A 73 -0.56 -8.37 0.59
C ILE A 73 -1.83 -9.17 0.31
N ASN A 74 -2.74 -9.29 1.28
CA ASN A 74 -3.92 -10.15 1.21
C ASN A 74 -3.61 -11.61 0.78
N GLY A 75 -2.45 -12.14 1.21
CA GLY A 75 -1.99 -13.48 0.85
C GLY A 75 -1.34 -13.59 -0.52
N ILE A 76 -1.25 -12.49 -1.27
CA ILE A 76 -0.60 -12.41 -2.58
C ILE A 76 0.81 -11.85 -2.40
N PRO A 77 1.85 -12.50 -2.93
CA PRO A 77 3.20 -11.98 -2.83
C PRO A 77 3.40 -10.74 -3.72
N ALA A 78 3.98 -9.69 -3.15
CA ALA A 78 4.35 -8.46 -3.85
C ALA A 78 5.70 -7.95 -3.37
N THR A 79 6.46 -7.29 -4.25
CA THR A 79 7.71 -6.60 -3.90
C THR A 79 7.62 -5.10 -4.14
N HIS A 80 6.79 -4.67 -5.10
CA HIS A 80 6.61 -3.27 -5.47
C HIS A 80 5.13 -2.89 -5.49
N VAL A 81 4.88 -1.58 -5.36
CA VAL A 81 3.59 -0.93 -5.53
C VAL A 81 3.73 0.29 -6.43
N SER A 82 2.84 0.43 -7.40
CA SER A 82 2.61 1.64 -8.17
C SER A 82 1.27 2.25 -7.75
N LEU A 83 1.19 3.58 -7.69
CA LEU A 83 -0.06 4.28 -7.44
C LEU A 83 -0.52 5.02 -8.69
N ASP A 84 -1.82 4.97 -8.96
CA ASP A 84 -2.44 5.75 -10.03
C ASP A 84 -2.66 7.21 -9.57
N PRO A 85 -2.43 8.23 -10.42
CA PRO A 85 -2.62 9.63 -10.05
C PRO A 85 -4.06 9.98 -9.63
N GLU A 86 -5.07 9.22 -10.10
CA GLU A 86 -6.47 9.44 -9.69
C GLU A 86 -6.70 9.24 -8.18
N ILE A 87 -5.76 8.62 -7.47
CA ILE A 87 -5.80 8.51 -6.00
C ILE A 87 -5.91 9.87 -5.32
N GLU A 88 -5.36 10.94 -5.93
CA GLU A 88 -5.43 12.30 -5.38
C GLU A 88 -6.88 12.83 -5.26
N THR A 89 -7.85 12.22 -5.96
CA THR A 89 -9.27 12.60 -5.88
C THR A 89 -9.95 12.20 -4.57
N ILE A 90 -9.34 11.29 -3.79
CA ILE A 90 -9.90 10.77 -2.53
C ILE A 90 -9.04 11.12 -1.29
N LEU A 91 -8.03 12.00 -1.43
CA LEU A 91 -7.11 12.42 -0.36
C LEU A 91 -7.54 13.67 0.42
#